data_AF-A0A8T4K9B3-F1
#
_entry.id   AF-A0A8T4K9B3-F1
#
_cell.length_a   1.000
_cell.length_b   1.000
_cell.length_c   1.000
_cell.angle_alpha   90.00
_cell.angle_beta   90.00
_cell.angle_gamma   90.00
#
_symmetry.space_group_name_H-M   'P 1'
#
loop_
_entity.id
_entity.type
_entity.pdbx_description
1 polymer ?
#
loop_
_entity_poly.entity_id
_entity_poly.type
_entity_poly.pdbx_seq_one_letter_code
_entity_poly.pdbx_strand_id
1 'polypeptide(L)'
;MAFSLNPASILGPEFYGFLLPWLFTFAIVYGLLSTRDMFGKKSDKINLALAFVIAFFVTGAAGPQLAAFFINLFGGASVYLAGILVIILFLSLIGYDMTKLGKGPIYVLVVIIIGIMLFLGSTGTFVGQIYLDSSVAALAFWLVIIVIAVYLITKPDGAVGGGDHH
;
A
#
# COMPACT_ATOMS: atom_id res chain seq x y z
N MET A 1 -35.32 23.63 3.02
CA MET A 1 -34.10 23.05 2.43
C MET A 1 -34.12 21.56 2.75
N ALA A 2 -34.33 20.70 1.76
CA ALA A 2 -34.36 19.26 1.98
C ALA A 2 -32.92 18.78 2.26
N PHE A 3 -32.69 18.19 3.42
CA PHE A 3 -31.46 17.50 3.76
C PHE A 3 -31.38 16.23 2.91
N SER A 4 -30.79 16.37 1.72
CA SER A 4 -30.49 15.26 0.83
C SER A 4 -29.28 14.52 1.40
N LEU A 5 -29.53 13.46 2.17
CA LEU A 5 -28.50 12.47 2.47
C LEU A 5 -28.22 11.70 1.20
N ASN A 6 -27.15 12.06 0.50
CA ASN A 6 -26.59 11.15 -0.50
C ASN A 6 -25.89 10.03 0.28
N PRO A 7 -26.40 8.78 0.28
CA PRO A 7 -25.76 7.70 1.02
C PRO A 7 -24.30 7.45 0.55
N ALA A 8 -23.97 7.79 -0.69
CA ALA A 8 -22.60 7.73 -1.20
C ALA A 8 -21.66 8.77 -0.57
N SER A 9 -22.17 9.91 -0.09
CA SER A 9 -21.35 10.90 0.62
C SER A 9 -21.09 10.53 2.09
N ILE A 10 -21.91 9.63 2.67
CA ILE A 10 -21.76 9.17 4.05
C ILE A 10 -20.63 8.14 4.19
N LEU A 11 -20.38 7.35 3.14
CA LEU A 11 -19.26 6.40 3.06
C LEU A 11 -18.13 6.91 2.15
N GLY A 12 -18.03 8.23 1.99
CA GLY A 12 -17.02 8.86 1.14
C GLY A 12 -15.62 8.84 1.74
N PRO A 13 -14.63 9.45 1.07
CA PRO A 13 -13.25 9.55 1.54
C PRO A 13 -13.12 10.12 2.97
N GLU A 14 -14.00 11.05 3.33
CA GLU A 14 -14.07 11.65 4.68
C GLU A 14 -14.39 10.60 5.77
N PHE A 15 -15.26 9.63 5.47
CA PHE A 15 -15.60 8.57 6.40
C PHE A 15 -14.42 7.63 6.63
N TYR A 16 -13.71 7.23 5.57
CA TYR A 16 -12.51 6.41 5.69
C TYR A 16 -11.35 7.15 6.32
N GLY A 17 -11.24 8.46 6.07
CA GLY A 17 -10.27 9.35 6.73
C GLY A 17 -10.48 9.43 8.24
N PHE A 18 -11.72 9.29 8.72
CA PHE A 18 -12.00 9.18 10.15
C PHE A 18 -11.86 7.73 10.67
N LEU A 19 -12.46 6.76 9.97
CA LEU A 19 -12.61 5.38 10.44
C LEU A 19 -11.27 4.64 10.52
N LEU A 20 -10.38 4.79 9.53
CA LEU A 20 -9.13 4.03 9.48
C LEU A 20 -8.16 4.40 10.62
N PRO A 21 -7.86 5.70 10.87
CA PRO A 21 -7.08 6.10 12.04
C PRO A 21 -7.68 5.64 13.37
N TRP A 22 -9.01 5.75 13.46
CA TRP A 22 -9.75 5.36 14.66
C TRP A 22 -9.61 3.86 14.94
N LEU A 23 -9.90 3.03 13.94
CA LEU A 23 -9.84 1.57 14.07
C LEU A 23 -8.41 1.09 14.37
N PHE A 24 -7.41 1.69 13.73
CA PHE A 24 -6.01 1.37 13.97
C PHE A 24 -5.58 1.71 15.39
N THR A 25 -5.89 2.93 15.86
CA THR A 25 -5.55 3.37 17.21
C THR A 25 -6.27 2.49 18.24
N PHE A 26 -7.54 2.19 18.02
CA PHE A 26 -8.32 1.30 18.86
C PHE A 26 -7.66 -0.08 18.96
N ALA A 27 -7.31 -0.70 17.83
CA ALA A 27 -6.71 -2.03 17.79
C ALA A 27 -5.37 -2.08 18.54
N ILE A 28 -4.51 -1.07 18.35
CA ILE A 28 -3.21 -1.01 19.04
C ILE A 28 -3.38 -0.82 20.54
N VAL A 29 -4.19 0.16 20.95
CA VAL A 29 -4.37 0.48 22.37
C VAL A 29 -5.07 -0.68 23.08
N TYR A 30 -6.10 -1.27 22.48
CA TYR A 30 -6.78 -2.43 23.03
C TYR A 30 -5.85 -3.65 23.13
N GLY A 31 -5.06 -3.91 22.08
CA GLY A 31 -4.07 -4.99 22.07
C GLY A 31 -3.02 -4.82 23.17
N LEU A 32 -2.51 -3.60 23.36
CA LEU A 32 -1.57 -3.28 24.43
C LEU A 32 -2.17 -3.47 25.83
N LEU A 33 -3.36 -2.93 26.06
CA LEU A 33 -4.06 -3.03 27.35
C LEU A 33 -4.42 -4.48 27.71
N SER A 34 -4.81 -5.27 26.72
CA SER A 34 -5.19 -6.68 26.91
C SER A 34 -3.98 -7.59 27.12
N THR A 35 -2.86 -7.32 26.44
CA THR A 35 -1.64 -8.14 26.57
C THR A 35 -0.95 -7.93 27.92
N ARG A 36 -1.08 -6.73 28.50
CA ARG A 36 -0.39 -6.37 29.75
C ARG A 36 -1.17 -6.69 31.02
N ASP A 37 -2.37 -7.26 30.89
CA ASP A 37 -3.31 -7.56 31.99
C ASP A 37 -3.39 -6.41 33.01
N MET A 38 -3.33 -5.15 32.52
CA MET A 38 -3.11 -3.95 33.35
C MET A 38 -4.18 -3.77 34.43
N PHE A 39 -5.34 -4.39 34.24
CA PHE A 39 -6.51 -4.26 35.09
C PHE A 39 -7.07 -5.63 35.56
N GLY A 40 -6.33 -6.73 35.34
CA GLY A 40 -6.65 -8.08 35.80
C GLY A 40 -7.81 -8.79 35.06
N LYS A 41 -8.10 -10.03 35.47
CA LYS A 41 -9.06 -10.98 34.84
C LYS A 41 -10.52 -10.53 34.63
N LYS A 42 -10.92 -9.33 35.09
CA LYS A 42 -12.26 -8.73 34.86
C LYS A 42 -12.21 -7.52 33.91
N SER A 43 -11.07 -7.23 33.30
CA SER A 43 -10.83 -5.93 32.69
C SER A 43 -11.08 -5.79 31.21
N ASP A 44 -11.48 -6.84 30.49
CA ASP A 44 -11.61 -6.75 29.03
C ASP A 44 -12.59 -5.66 28.59
N LYS A 45 -13.69 -5.49 29.35
CA LYS A 45 -14.67 -4.42 29.11
C LYS A 45 -14.11 -3.03 29.38
N ILE A 46 -13.24 -2.90 30.39
CA ILE A 46 -12.58 -1.64 30.77
C ILE A 46 -11.52 -1.29 29.73
N ASN A 47 -10.70 -2.26 29.33
CA ASN A 47 -9.69 -2.13 28.28
C ASN A 47 -10.34 -1.72 26.96
N LEU A 48 -11.47 -2.34 26.62
CA LEU A 48 -12.23 -2.02 25.41
C LEU A 48 -12.78 -0.60 25.47
N ALA A 49 -13.46 -0.22 26.58
CA ALA A 49 -13.99 1.12 26.74
C ALA A 49 -12.90 2.20 26.70
N LEU A 50 -11.77 1.95 27.38
CA LEU A 50 -10.65 2.88 27.43
C LEU A 50 -9.98 3.02 26.06
N ALA A 51 -9.70 1.91 25.36
CA ALA A 51 -9.14 1.93 24.02
C ALA A 51 -10.06 2.65 23.02
N PHE A 52 -11.37 2.44 23.15
CA PHE A 52 -12.39 3.08 22.31
C PHE A 52 -12.37 4.60 22.51
N VAL A 53 -12.39 5.06 23.76
CA VAL A 53 -12.32 6.50 24.08
C VAL A 53 -11.01 7.12 23.61
N ILE A 54 -9.86 6.47 23.87
CA ILE A 54 -8.55 6.93 23.42
C ILE A 54 -8.52 7.06 21.88
N ALA A 55 -9.03 6.07 21.16
CA ALA A 55 -9.10 6.11 19.71
C ALA A 55 -9.92 7.31 19.19
N PHE A 56 -11.05 7.64 19.83
CA PHE A 56 -11.83 8.83 19.48
C PHE A 56 -11.04 10.13 19.69
N PHE A 57 -10.32 10.27 20.81
CA PHE A 57 -9.50 11.45 21.08
C PHE A 57 -8.32 11.58 20.10
N VAL A 58 -7.65 10.48 19.78
CA VAL A 58 -6.54 10.48 18.81
C VAL A 58 -7.04 10.84 17.42
N THR A 59 -8.19 10.33 16.98
CA THR A 59 -8.77 10.73 15.70
C THR A 59 -9.19 12.20 15.70
N GLY A 60 -9.66 12.75 16.82
CA GLY A 60 -9.95 14.19 16.94
C GLY A 60 -8.70 15.08 16.88
N ALA A 61 -7.60 14.65 17.49
CA ALA A 61 -6.38 15.45 17.60
C ALA A 61 -5.39 15.27 16.44
N ALA A 62 -5.30 14.06 15.89
CA ALA A 62 -4.30 13.65 14.90
C ALA A 62 -4.91 12.84 13.73
N GLY A 63 -6.24 12.80 13.62
CA GLY A 63 -6.96 12.06 12.59
C GLY A 63 -6.51 12.38 11.17
N PRO A 64 -6.44 13.67 10.76
CA PRO A 64 -6.01 14.02 9.40
C PRO A 64 -4.59 13.53 9.06
N GLN A 65 -3.66 13.60 10.01
CA GLN A 65 -2.27 13.18 9.81
C GLN A 65 -2.17 11.65 9.71
N LEU A 66 -2.88 10.92 10.58
CA LEU A 66 -2.94 9.46 10.52
C LEU A 66 -3.64 8.98 9.24
N ALA A 67 -4.71 9.65 8.83
CA ALA A 67 -5.43 9.34 7.59
C ALA A 67 -4.51 9.52 6.38
N ALA A 68 -3.82 10.66 6.29
CA ALA A 68 -2.85 10.92 5.24
C ALA A 68 -1.73 9.87 5.22
N PHE A 69 -1.19 9.50 6.39
CA PHE A 69 -0.21 8.43 6.51
C PHE A 69 -0.73 7.10 5.94
N PHE A 70 -1.93 6.67 6.32
CA PHE A 70 -2.49 5.41 5.81
C PHE A 70 -2.81 5.43 4.32
N ILE A 71 -3.37 6.54 3.83
CA ILE A 71 -3.63 6.74 2.41
C ILE A 71 -2.33 6.65 1.62
N ASN A 72 -1.26 7.31 2.08
CA ASN A 72 0.03 7.29 1.40
C ASN A 72 0.74 5.94 1.55
N LEU A 73 0.64 5.29 2.71
CA LEU A 73 1.26 3.99 2.96
C LEU A 73 0.61 2.91 2.10
N PHE A 74 -0.72 2.76 2.17
CA PHE A 74 -1.43 1.70 1.44
C PHE A 74 -1.59 2.05 -0.04
N GLY A 75 -1.85 3.32 -0.36
CA GLY A 75 -1.84 3.82 -1.73
C GLY A 75 -0.47 3.61 -2.38
N GLY A 76 0.60 4.07 -1.74
CA GLY A 76 1.97 3.80 -2.17
C GLY A 76 2.25 2.31 -2.30
N ALA A 77 2.00 1.51 -1.26
CA ALA A 77 2.23 0.07 -1.28
C ALA A 77 1.53 -0.63 -2.44
N SER A 78 0.29 -0.24 -2.76
CA SER A 78 -0.44 -0.79 -3.90
C SER A 78 0.24 -0.50 -5.23
N VAL A 79 0.79 0.72 -5.41
CA VAL A 79 1.54 1.10 -6.62
C VAL A 79 2.82 0.29 -6.74
N TYR A 80 3.60 0.16 -5.66
CA TYR A 80 4.82 -0.65 -5.69
C TYR A 80 4.53 -2.13 -5.93
N LEU A 81 3.49 -2.69 -5.30
CA LEU A 81 3.05 -4.07 -5.53
C LEU A 81 2.62 -4.29 -6.99
N ALA A 82 1.85 -3.37 -7.56
CA ALA A 82 1.47 -3.42 -8.96
C ALA A 82 2.71 -3.39 -9.89
N GLY A 83 3.67 -2.51 -9.61
CA GLY A 83 4.94 -2.47 -10.36
C GLY A 83 5.74 -3.77 -10.28
N ILE A 84 5.85 -4.35 -9.08
CA ILE A 84 6.53 -5.64 -8.87
C ILE A 84 5.81 -6.75 -9.65
N LEU A 85 4.47 -6.80 -9.60
CA LEU A 85 3.68 -7.79 -10.33
C LEU A 85 3.89 -7.69 -11.85
N VAL A 86 3.98 -6.47 -12.39
CA VAL A 86 4.28 -6.25 -13.82
C VAL A 86 5.68 -6.79 -14.18
N ILE A 87 6.69 -6.54 -13.35
CA ILE A 87 8.05 -7.08 -13.58
C ILE A 87 8.03 -8.61 -13.54
N ILE A 88 7.35 -9.20 -12.55
CA ILE A 88 7.19 -10.66 -12.45
C ILE A 88 6.51 -11.22 -13.71
N LEU A 89 5.49 -10.54 -14.23
CA LEU A 89 4.81 -10.97 -15.46
C LEU A 89 5.79 -11.00 -16.65
N PHE A 90 6.59 -9.96 -16.84
CA PHE A 90 7.59 -9.93 -17.92
C PHE A 90 8.69 -10.97 -17.75
N LEU A 91 9.19 -11.18 -16.52
CA LEU A 91 10.15 -12.23 -16.22
C LEU A 91 9.57 -13.62 -16.51
N SER A 92 8.28 -13.83 -16.25
CA SER A 92 7.59 -15.09 -16.56
C SER A 92 7.50 -15.33 -18.05
N LEU A 93 7.24 -14.27 -18.84
CA LEU A 93 7.09 -14.34 -20.28
C LEU A 93 8.40 -14.76 -20.98
N ILE A 94 9.54 -14.33 -20.46
CA ILE A 94 10.87 -14.71 -20.98
C ILE A 94 11.37 -16.07 -20.45
N GLY A 95 10.55 -16.80 -19.70
CA GLY A 95 10.89 -18.12 -19.15
C GLY A 95 11.84 -18.09 -17.95
N TYR A 96 11.94 -16.96 -17.23
CA TYR A 96 12.77 -16.86 -16.05
C TYR A 96 12.20 -17.69 -14.89
N ASP A 97 13.07 -18.43 -14.20
CA ASP A 97 12.68 -19.28 -13.07
C ASP A 97 12.39 -18.45 -11.81
N MET A 98 11.10 -18.29 -11.51
CA MET A 98 10.57 -17.54 -10.38
C MET A 98 11.02 -18.05 -9.01
N THR A 99 11.48 -19.31 -8.91
CA THR A 99 11.90 -19.89 -7.64
C THR A 99 13.17 -19.27 -7.07
N LYS A 100 13.92 -18.53 -7.90
CA LYS A 100 15.14 -17.80 -7.51
C LYS A 100 14.87 -16.40 -6.98
N LEU A 101 13.68 -15.82 -7.23
CA LEU A 101 13.37 -14.44 -6.84
C LEU A 101 13.18 -14.26 -5.32
N GLY A 102 12.77 -15.31 -4.60
CA GLY A 102 12.44 -15.26 -3.17
C GLY A 102 13.51 -15.84 -2.24
N LYS A 103 14.69 -16.22 -2.75
CA LYS A 103 15.72 -16.92 -1.97
C LYS A 103 17.05 -16.17 -2.06
N GLY A 104 17.40 -15.47 -0.98
CA GLY A 104 18.73 -14.87 -0.82
C GLY A 104 18.73 -13.63 0.08
N PRO A 105 19.90 -13.27 0.65
CA PRO A 105 20.04 -12.06 1.47
C PRO A 105 19.74 -10.77 0.69
N ILE A 106 19.93 -10.80 -0.64
CA ILE A 106 19.60 -9.69 -1.55
C ILE A 106 18.08 -9.43 -1.61
N TYR A 107 17.25 -10.49 -1.61
CA TYR A 107 15.79 -10.33 -1.60
C TYR A 107 15.33 -9.63 -0.32
N VAL A 108 15.86 -10.06 0.84
CA VAL A 108 15.56 -9.46 2.14
C VAL A 108 15.98 -7.98 2.16
N LEU A 109 17.16 -7.65 1.63
CA LEU A 109 17.62 -6.27 1.51
C LEU A 109 16.68 -5.42 0.64
N VAL A 110 16.24 -5.93 -0.51
CA VAL A 110 15.31 -5.23 -1.41
C VAL A 110 13.95 -4.98 -0.74
N VAL A 111 13.41 -5.98 -0.04
CA VAL A 111 12.14 -5.85 0.71
C VAL A 111 12.27 -4.81 1.82
N ILE A 112 13.39 -4.80 2.55
CA ILE A 112 13.66 -3.79 3.58
C ILE A 112 13.75 -2.39 2.96
N ILE A 113 14.46 -2.23 1.84
CA ILE A 113 14.58 -0.93 1.14
C ILE A 113 13.20 -0.43 0.69
N ILE A 114 12.38 -1.30 0.09
CA ILE A 114 11.01 -0.95 -0.32
C ILE A 114 10.17 -0.58 0.91
N GLY A 115 10.28 -1.32 2.01
CA GLY A 115 9.60 -1.01 3.27
C GLY A 115 9.99 0.36 3.84
N ILE A 116 11.28 0.71 3.81
CA ILE A 116 11.78 2.02 4.24
C ILE A 116 11.29 3.13 3.31
N MET A 117 11.34 2.92 1.99
CA MET A 117 10.83 3.88 1.01
C MET A 117 9.34 4.14 1.17
N LEU A 118 8.54 3.09 1.41
CA LEU A 118 7.12 3.19 1.71
C LEU A 118 6.84 3.96 2.99
N PHE A 119 7.60 3.65 4.04
CA PHE A 119 7.46 4.31 5.33
C PHE A 119 7.80 5.81 5.24
N LEU A 120 8.96 6.16 4.66
CA LEU A 120 9.36 7.56 4.50
C LEU A 120 8.46 8.32 3.52
N GLY A 121 7.97 7.66 2.47
CA GLY A 121 6.99 8.24 1.55
C GLY A 121 5.64 8.48 2.22
N SER A 122 5.22 7.61 3.14
CA SER A 122 3.96 7.73 3.85
C SER A 122 3.90 8.87 4.87
N THR A 123 5.06 9.26 5.43
CA THR A 123 5.17 10.43 6.33
C THR A 123 5.22 11.76 5.59
N GLY A 124 5.16 11.77 4.26
CA GLY A 124 5.27 12.98 3.42
C GLY A 124 6.68 13.55 3.31
N THR A 125 7.67 12.86 3.89
CA THR A 125 9.09 13.19 3.82
C THR A 125 9.79 12.21 2.89
N PHE A 126 9.55 12.32 1.59
CA PHE A 126 10.42 11.68 0.63
C PHE A 126 11.83 12.31 0.75
N VAL A 127 12.87 11.48 0.76
CA VAL A 127 14.26 11.97 0.78
C VAL A 127 14.52 12.66 -0.55
N GLY A 128 14.59 13.99 -0.50
CA GLY A 128 14.61 14.87 -1.67
C GLY A 128 13.24 15.48 -1.89
N GLN A 129 13.15 16.81 -1.82
CA GLN A 129 11.94 17.65 -2.00
C GLN A 129 11.32 17.57 -3.41
N ILE A 130 11.38 16.41 -4.08
CA ILE A 130 10.69 16.16 -5.33
C ILE A 130 9.34 15.55 -4.96
N TYR A 131 8.35 16.41 -4.76
CA TYR A 131 6.95 16.01 -4.77
C TYR A 131 6.60 15.59 -6.20
N LEU A 132 6.82 14.32 -6.53
CA LEU A 132 6.17 13.72 -7.69
C LEU A 132 4.70 13.64 -7.33
N ASP A 133 3.91 14.54 -7.91
CA ASP A 133 2.46 14.44 -7.93
C ASP A 133 2.08 12.99 -8.30
N SER A 134 1.16 12.39 -7.55
CA SER A 134 0.74 11.00 -7.77
C SER A 134 0.26 10.75 -9.20
N SER A 135 -0.24 11.79 -9.86
CA SER A 135 -0.63 11.81 -11.27
C SER A 135 0.60 11.71 -12.19
N VAL A 136 1.69 12.40 -11.87
CA VAL A 136 2.95 12.38 -12.66
C VAL A 136 3.67 11.05 -12.48
N ALA A 137 3.71 10.51 -11.26
CA ALA A 137 4.28 9.18 -11.00
C ALA A 137 3.49 8.07 -11.70
N ALA A 138 2.14 8.13 -11.66
CA ALA A 138 1.28 7.19 -12.38
C ALA A 138 1.43 7.31 -13.90
N LEU A 139 1.50 8.54 -14.44
CA LEU A 139 1.74 8.78 -15.86
C LEU A 139 3.09 8.23 -16.30
N ALA A 140 4.16 8.48 -15.54
CA ALA A 140 5.49 7.97 -15.85
C ALA A 140 5.52 6.42 -15.83
N PHE A 141 4.84 5.80 -14.87
CA PHE A 141 4.70 4.35 -14.79
C PHE A 141 3.96 3.77 -16.01
N TRP A 142 2.83 4.37 -16.41
CA TRP A 142 2.10 3.97 -17.62
C TRP A 142 2.95 4.13 -18.88
N LEU A 143 3.73 5.20 -18.97
CA LEU A 143 4.65 5.43 -20.09
C LEU A 143 5.72 4.33 -20.19
N VAL A 144 6.31 3.92 -19.06
CA VAL A 144 7.28 2.81 -19.01
C VAL A 144 6.64 1.51 -19.45
N ILE A 145 5.42 1.19 -18.98
CA ILE A 145 4.68 -0.01 -19.41
C ILE A 145 4.44 0.01 -20.92
N ILE A 146 3.98 1.14 -21.47
CA ILE A 146 3.72 1.27 -22.90
C ILE A 146 5.00 1.10 -23.70
N VAL A 147 6.12 1.69 -23.28
CA VAL A 147 7.41 1.54 -23.97
C VAL A 147 7.88 0.09 -23.96
N ILE A 148 7.77 -0.60 -22.82
CA ILE A 148 8.13 -2.02 -22.72
C ILE A 148 7.19 -2.89 -23.57
N ALA A 149 5.88 -2.63 -23.51
CA ALA A 149 4.89 -3.36 -24.30
C ALA A 149 5.13 -3.18 -25.80
N VAL A 150 5.35 -1.93 -26.26
CA VAL A 150 5.69 -1.63 -27.65
C VAL A 150 7.01 -2.29 -28.02
N TYR A 151 8.04 -2.23 -27.19
CA TYR A 151 9.32 -2.87 -27.46
C TYR A 151 9.19 -4.40 -27.62
N LEU A 152 8.36 -5.05 -26.80
CA LEU A 152 8.12 -6.49 -26.89
C LEU A 152 7.29 -6.87 -28.11
N ILE A 153 6.28 -6.08 -28.47
CA ILE A 153 5.42 -6.30 -29.66
C ILE A 153 6.16 -6.00 -30.96
N THR A 154 7.05 -5.01 -30.96
CA THR A 154 7.81 -4.61 -32.16
C THR A 154 9.02 -5.51 -32.40
N LYS A 155 9.32 -6.44 -31.47
CA LYS A 155 10.36 -7.44 -31.69
C LYS A 155 9.88 -8.38 -32.79
N PRO A 156 10.52 -8.42 -33.98
CA PRO A 156 10.11 -9.31 -35.04
C PRO A 156 10.36 -10.75 -34.58
N ASP A 157 9.31 -11.58 -34.56
CA ASP A 157 9.44 -13.03 -34.39
C ASP A 157 10.25 -13.59 -35.56
N GLY A 158 11.53 -13.86 -35.33
CA GLY A 158 12.44 -14.27 -36.40
C GLY A 158 13.62 -15.12 -35.96
N ALA A 159 13.58 -15.75 -34.77
CA ALA A 159 14.65 -16.66 -34.36
C ALA A 159 14.20 -17.73 -33.35
N VAL A 160 13.09 -18.43 -33.61
CA VAL A 160 12.85 -19.77 -33.04
C VAL A 160 12.22 -20.63 -34.14
N GLY A 161 12.90 -21.72 -34.49
CA GLY A 161 12.73 -22.44 -35.76
C GLY A 161 11.45 -23.26 -35.93
N GLY A 162 11.24 -23.66 -37.19
CA GLY A 162 10.32 -24.69 -37.63
C GLY A 162 10.70 -25.11 -39.05
N GLY A 163 11.36 -26.25 -39.17
CA GLY A 163 11.59 -26.91 -40.46
C GLY A 163 10.30 -27.56 -40.98
N ASP A 164 10.37 -27.89 -42.27
CA ASP A 164 9.49 -28.76 -43.07
C ASP A 164 8.01 -28.36 -43.18
N HIS A 165 7.58 -28.07 -44.41
CA HIS A 165 6.65 -28.91 -45.19
C HIS A 165 6.35 -28.27 -46.56
N HIS A 166 6.78 -29.00 -47.60
CA HIS A 166 6.44 -28.90 -49.04
C HIS A 166 6.93 -27.72 -49.88
#